data_AF-A0A2V8GGZ0-F1
#
_entry.id   AF-A0A2V8GGZ0-F1
#
_cell.length_a   1.000
_cell.length_b   1.000
_cell.length_c   1.000
_cell.angle_alpha   90.00
_cell.angle_beta   90.00
_cell.angle_gamma   90.00
#
_symmetry.space_group_name_H-M   'P 1'
#
loop_
_entity.id
_entity.type
_entity.pdbx_description
1 polymer ?
#
loop_
_entity_poly.entity_id
_entity_poly.type
_entity_poly.pdbx_seq_one_letter_code
_entity_poly.pdbx_strand_id
1 'polypeptide(L)'
;MDGVLVIDKPEGLTSHDVVAAARRILGEKRIGHTGTLDPLATGVLPLACGRATRLVRFLTASDKDYDATMLFGVTTDTLDVTGEETSRSGRAPSPDALVTALRAFEGEQMQAPPAYSAKKVGGRRAYEFARRDEPVELAPVRVRVAHIELLAFAGDPSSSLGASRCRIALTCSAGFYVRSLVRDLGERLGTGATLEALRRTRSGDFTLDEAVDLDDVGRKRLDPSDSGS
;
A
#
# COMPACT_ATOMS: atom_id res chain seq x y z
N MET A 1 -10.00 5.31 -25.08
CA MET A 1 -9.28 6.45 -24.46
C MET A 1 -7.84 6.01 -24.27
N ASP A 2 -6.85 6.79 -24.73
CA ASP A 2 -5.43 6.48 -24.55
C ASP A 2 -4.84 7.44 -23.52
N GLY A 3 -4.37 6.94 -22.38
CA GLY A 3 -3.83 7.81 -21.31
C GLY A 3 -3.70 7.10 -19.96
N VAL A 4 -3.40 7.87 -18.92
CA VAL A 4 -3.42 7.39 -17.53
C VAL A 4 -4.53 8.10 -16.77
N LEU A 5 -5.38 7.32 -16.11
CA LEU A 5 -6.41 7.79 -15.19
C LEU A 5 -5.95 7.52 -13.77
N VAL A 6 -5.81 8.56 -12.96
CA VAL A 6 -5.38 8.42 -11.56
C VAL A 6 -6.62 8.34 -10.67
N ILE A 7 -6.78 7.21 -9.98
CA ILE A 7 -7.93 6.98 -9.09
C ILE A 7 -7.48 7.16 -7.64
N ASP A 8 -8.25 7.85 -6.82
CA ASP A 8 -8.17 7.69 -5.37
C ASP A 8 -8.96 6.42 -5.01
N LYS A 9 -8.25 5.32 -4.78
CA LYS A 9 -8.89 4.03 -4.52
C LYS A 9 -9.61 4.10 -3.18
N PRO A 10 -10.93 3.83 -3.11
CA PRO A 10 -11.62 3.70 -1.83
C PRO A 10 -11.19 2.43 -1.11
N GLU A 11 -11.38 2.42 0.21
CA GLU A 11 -11.15 1.23 1.03
C GLU A 11 -12.12 0.10 0.66
N GLY A 12 -11.72 -1.15 0.89
CA GLY A 12 -12.54 -2.35 0.68
C GLY A 12 -12.48 -2.94 -0.72
N LEU A 13 -12.20 -2.14 -1.76
CA LEU A 13 -12.06 -2.64 -3.13
C LEU A 13 -10.66 -3.19 -3.42
N THR A 14 -10.56 -4.30 -4.16
CA THR A 14 -9.27 -4.70 -4.74
C THR A 14 -8.90 -3.75 -5.89
N SER A 15 -7.61 -3.67 -6.22
CA SER A 15 -7.19 -2.92 -7.43
C SER A 15 -7.80 -3.46 -8.73
N HIS A 16 -8.18 -4.75 -8.77
CA HIS A 16 -8.83 -5.35 -9.92
C HIS A 16 -10.31 -4.96 -10.03
N ASP A 17 -10.99 -4.77 -8.90
CA ASP A 17 -12.37 -4.28 -8.88
C ASP A 17 -12.45 -2.85 -9.43
N VAL A 18 -11.48 -1.99 -9.07
CA VAL A 18 -11.35 -0.64 -9.62
C VAL A 18 -11.16 -0.67 -11.14
N VAL A 19 -10.27 -1.55 -11.64
CA VAL A 19 -10.09 -1.74 -13.09
C VAL A 19 -11.40 -2.19 -13.74
N ALA A 20 -12.11 -3.14 -13.14
CA ALA A 20 -13.37 -3.63 -13.67
C ALA A 20 -14.47 -2.56 -13.69
N ALA A 21 -14.52 -1.70 -12.67
CA ALA A 21 -15.41 -0.54 -12.61
C ALA A 21 -15.05 0.49 -13.70
N ALA A 22 -13.78 0.89 -13.80
CA ALA A 22 -13.31 1.82 -14.82
C ALA A 22 -13.60 1.33 -16.24
N ARG A 23 -13.43 0.02 -16.51
CA ARG A 23 -13.78 -0.58 -17.81
C ARG A 23 -15.25 -0.40 -18.16
N ARG A 24 -16.15 -0.62 -17.18
CA ARG A 24 -17.59 -0.44 -17.34
C ARG A 24 -17.96 1.02 -17.57
N ILE A 25 -17.42 1.93 -16.77
CA ILE A 25 -17.72 3.37 -16.83
C ILE A 25 -17.24 3.99 -18.14
N LEU A 26 -16.02 3.66 -18.58
CA LEU A 26 -15.40 4.27 -19.76
C LEU A 26 -15.77 3.58 -21.07
N GLY A 27 -16.28 2.35 -21.02
CA GLY A 27 -16.47 1.50 -22.21
C GLY A 27 -15.15 1.04 -22.85
N GLU A 28 -14.04 1.10 -22.12
CA GLU A 28 -12.71 0.71 -22.59
C GLU A 28 -12.32 -0.64 -21.99
N LYS A 29 -11.90 -1.61 -22.83
CA LYS A 29 -11.53 -2.96 -22.37
C LYS A 29 -10.06 -3.05 -21.96
N ARG A 30 -9.19 -2.24 -22.57
CA ARG A 30 -7.74 -2.25 -22.33
C ARG A 30 -7.41 -1.30 -21.18
N ILE A 31 -7.62 -1.78 -19.95
CA ILE A 31 -7.23 -1.05 -18.73
C ILE A 31 -6.41 -1.98 -17.84
N GLY A 32 -5.30 -1.46 -17.30
CA GLY A 32 -4.48 -2.13 -16.29
C GLY A 32 -3.89 -1.13 -15.29
N HIS A 33 -3.71 -1.56 -14.04
CA HIS A 33 -3.15 -0.71 -12.98
C HIS A 33 -1.62 -0.77 -12.92
N THR A 34 -0.98 0.25 -12.36
CA THR A 34 0.49 0.36 -12.27
C THR A 34 1.07 0.00 -10.90
N GLY A 35 0.29 -0.69 -10.05
CA GLY A 35 0.77 -1.18 -8.77
C GLY A 35 -0.39 -1.50 -7.85
N THR A 36 -0.48 -2.76 -7.43
CA THR A 36 -1.56 -3.25 -6.58
C THR A 36 -1.55 -2.53 -5.24
N LEU A 37 -2.73 -2.08 -4.82
CA LEU A 37 -3.09 -1.76 -3.44
C LEU A 37 -3.96 -2.88 -2.88
N ASP A 38 -3.66 -3.30 -1.65
CA ASP A 38 -4.48 -4.23 -0.88
C ASP A 38 -5.89 -3.63 -0.61
N PRO A 39 -6.92 -4.43 -0.31
CA PRO A 39 -8.27 -3.93 -0.07
C PRO A 39 -8.35 -2.84 1.02
N LEU A 40 -7.66 -3.04 2.15
CA LEU A 40 -7.55 -2.06 3.25
C LEU A 40 -6.92 -0.74 2.81
N ALA A 41 -6.02 -0.76 1.82
CA ALA A 41 -5.28 0.42 1.44
C ALA A 41 -6.15 1.38 0.61
N THR A 42 -5.92 2.68 0.71
CA THR A 42 -6.57 3.72 -0.10
C THR A 42 -5.55 4.52 -0.91
N GLY A 43 -6.00 5.48 -1.71
CA GLY A 43 -5.13 6.46 -2.35
C GLY A 43 -4.78 6.13 -3.79
N VAL A 44 -3.71 6.78 -4.26
CA VAL A 44 -3.33 6.88 -5.68
C VAL A 44 -3.20 5.50 -6.34
N LEU A 45 -4.06 5.23 -7.33
CA LEU A 45 -4.02 4.04 -8.18
C LEU A 45 -4.08 4.45 -9.65
N PRO A 46 -2.92 4.59 -10.32
CA PRO A 46 -2.90 4.92 -11.74
C PRO A 46 -3.35 3.74 -12.59
N LEU A 47 -4.27 4.01 -13.51
CA LEU A 47 -4.83 3.09 -14.47
C LEU A 47 -4.41 3.51 -15.87
N ALA A 48 -3.60 2.68 -16.53
CA ALA A 48 -3.27 2.89 -17.93
C ALA A 48 -4.41 2.39 -18.83
N CYS A 49 -4.89 3.26 -19.71
CA CYS A 49 -6.02 3.04 -20.61
C CYS A 49 -5.56 2.96 -22.08
N GLY A 50 -6.16 2.05 -22.85
CA GLY A 50 -5.91 1.90 -24.27
C GLY A 50 -4.45 1.55 -24.57
N ARG A 51 -3.81 2.31 -25.46
CA ARG A 51 -2.40 2.13 -25.86
C ARG A 51 -1.42 2.38 -24.72
N ALA A 52 -1.79 3.21 -23.73
CA ALA A 52 -0.93 3.49 -22.58
C ALA A 52 -0.67 2.25 -21.71
N THR A 53 -1.48 1.19 -21.83
CA THR A 53 -1.24 -0.11 -21.15
C THR A 53 0.15 -0.69 -21.44
N ARG A 54 0.77 -0.33 -22.57
CA ARG A 54 2.15 -0.71 -22.92
C ARG A 54 3.21 -0.11 -21.97
N LEU A 55 2.86 0.98 -21.27
CA LEU A 55 3.75 1.69 -20.35
C LEU A 55 3.66 1.18 -18.90
N VAL A 56 2.71 0.30 -18.58
CA VAL A 56 2.46 -0.18 -17.20
C VAL A 56 3.72 -0.69 -16.51
N ARG A 57 4.59 -1.41 -17.21
CA ARG A 57 5.84 -1.95 -16.64
C ARG A 57 6.78 -0.86 -16.14
N PHE A 58 6.84 0.28 -16.83
CA PHE A 58 7.70 1.40 -16.45
C PHE A 58 7.10 2.18 -15.29
N LEU A 59 5.78 2.42 -15.34
CA LEU A 59 5.05 3.11 -14.26
C LEU A 59 5.01 2.30 -12.96
N THR A 60 5.05 0.97 -13.06
CA THR A 60 5.12 0.08 -11.88
C THR A 60 6.45 0.17 -11.16
N ALA A 61 7.54 0.43 -11.88
CA ALA A 61 8.89 0.42 -11.33
C ALA A 61 9.26 1.67 -10.51
N SER A 62 8.43 2.72 -10.53
CA SER A 62 8.71 3.97 -9.82
C SER A 62 8.53 3.84 -8.31
N ASP A 63 9.18 4.74 -7.57
CA ASP A 63 9.01 4.89 -6.13
C ASP A 63 7.56 5.28 -5.78
N LYS A 64 7.16 4.95 -4.55
CA LYS A 64 5.82 5.15 -4.01
C LYS A 64 5.92 5.83 -2.64
N ASP A 65 4.97 6.71 -2.36
CA ASP A 65 4.84 7.34 -1.05
C ASP A 65 3.58 6.86 -0.35
N TYR A 66 3.69 6.63 0.95
CA TYR A 66 2.61 6.12 1.80
C TYR A 66 2.53 6.86 3.11
N ASP A 67 1.30 7.04 3.58
CA ASP A 67 0.99 7.26 4.98
C ASP A 67 0.46 5.96 5.56
N ALA A 68 1.06 5.49 6.66
CA ALA A 68 0.68 4.24 7.30
C ALA A 68 0.38 4.43 8.78
N THR A 69 -0.71 3.84 9.25
CA THR A 69 -1.03 3.72 10.68
C THR A 69 -0.76 2.30 11.15
N MET A 70 -0.02 2.17 12.23
CA MET A 70 0.42 0.91 12.79
C MET A 70 -0.21 0.73 14.17
N LEU A 71 -0.63 -0.48 14.50
CA LEU A 71 -1.12 -0.88 15.82
C LEU A 71 -0.11 -1.82 16.48
N PHE A 72 0.53 -1.37 17.55
CA PHE A 72 1.47 -2.17 18.34
C PHE A 72 0.76 -3.06 19.35
N GLY A 73 1.40 -4.18 19.67
CA GLY A 73 0.92 -5.10 20.70
C GLY A 73 -0.06 -6.15 20.21
N VAL A 74 -0.37 -6.16 18.92
CA VAL A 74 -1.22 -7.14 18.23
C VAL A 74 -0.52 -7.57 16.94
N THR A 75 -0.59 -8.85 16.61
CA THR A 75 -0.17 -9.38 15.30
C THR A 75 -1.32 -10.15 14.67
N THR A 76 -1.38 -10.16 13.34
CA THR A 76 -2.40 -10.88 12.56
C THR A 76 -1.74 -11.73 11.48
N ASP A 77 -2.44 -12.73 10.97
CA ASP A 77 -1.95 -13.64 9.93
C ASP A 77 -1.75 -12.94 8.56
N THR A 78 -2.57 -11.93 8.25
CA THR A 78 -2.44 -11.09 7.04
C THR A 78 -1.47 -9.92 7.20
N LEU A 79 -0.96 -9.69 8.42
CA LEU A 79 -0.14 -8.54 8.83
C LEU A 79 -0.84 -7.18 8.70
N ASP A 80 -2.17 -7.21 8.62
CA ASP A 80 -3.04 -6.04 8.71
C ASP A 80 -4.28 -6.36 9.55
N VAL A 81 -5.04 -5.33 9.92
CA VAL A 81 -6.23 -5.47 10.79
C VAL A 81 -7.40 -6.23 10.17
N THR A 82 -7.30 -6.65 8.91
CA THR A 82 -8.34 -7.47 8.25
C THR A 82 -8.15 -8.97 8.49
N GLY A 83 -6.99 -9.38 9.02
CA GLY A 83 -6.68 -10.76 9.36
C GLY A 83 -7.15 -11.18 10.75
N GLU A 84 -6.93 -12.46 11.05
CA GLU A 84 -7.19 -13.03 12.37
C GLU A 84 -6.02 -12.74 13.32
N GLU A 85 -6.33 -12.43 14.58
CA GLU A 85 -5.32 -12.19 15.61
C GLU A 85 -4.52 -13.47 15.89
N THR A 86 -3.20 -13.38 15.75
CA THR A 86 -2.26 -14.47 16.02
C THR A 86 -1.56 -14.32 17.37
N SER A 87 -1.38 -13.08 17.83
CA SER A 87 -0.82 -12.82 19.16
C SER A 87 -1.22 -11.44 19.68
N ARG A 88 -1.21 -11.31 21.00
CA ARG A 88 -1.42 -10.04 21.71
C ARG A 88 -0.49 -9.93 22.88
N SER A 89 0.43 -8.97 22.81
CA SER A 89 1.32 -8.61 23.92
C SER A 89 0.76 -7.46 24.76
N GLY A 90 -0.09 -6.61 24.16
CA GLY A 90 -0.58 -5.38 24.80
C GLY A 90 0.50 -4.32 25.04
N ARG A 91 1.72 -4.51 24.52
CA ARG A 91 2.84 -3.58 24.70
C ARG A 91 2.93 -2.56 23.56
N ALA A 92 3.37 -1.35 23.89
CA ALA A 92 3.75 -0.31 22.94
C ALA A 92 5.23 0.08 23.14
N PRO A 93 5.94 0.47 22.07
CA PRO A 93 7.30 0.97 22.20
C PRO A 93 7.30 2.37 22.83
N SER A 94 8.44 2.81 23.38
CA SER A 94 8.62 4.22 23.68
C SER A 94 8.81 5.02 22.37
N PRO A 95 8.46 6.31 22.34
CA PRO A 95 8.69 7.16 21.16
C PRO A 95 10.15 7.15 20.68
N ASP A 96 11.12 7.27 21.59
CA ASP A 96 12.55 7.29 21.25
C ASP A 96 13.02 5.97 20.64
N ALA A 97 12.54 4.85 21.19
CA ALA A 97 12.84 3.52 20.65
C ALA A 97 12.23 3.36 19.26
N LEU A 98 11.01 3.85 19.05
CA LEU A 98 10.33 3.81 17.75
C LEU A 98 11.07 4.64 16.71
N VAL A 99 11.44 5.89 17.01
CA VAL A 99 12.18 6.76 16.07
C VAL A 99 13.52 6.14 15.70
N THR A 100 14.26 5.64 16.69
CA THR A 100 15.52 4.92 16.45
C THR A 100 15.28 3.66 15.62
N ALA A 101 14.15 2.99 15.84
CA ALA A 101 13.83 1.77 15.15
C ALA A 101 13.53 2.00 13.66
N LEU A 102 12.72 3.03 13.36
CA LEU A 102 12.33 3.44 12.01
C LEU A 102 13.54 3.81 11.16
N ARG A 103 14.47 4.62 11.68
CA ARG A 103 15.67 5.06 10.95
C ARG A 103 16.54 3.91 10.42
N ALA A 104 16.54 2.77 11.10
CA ALA A 104 17.33 1.62 10.64
C ALA A 104 16.76 0.92 9.39
N PHE A 105 15.53 1.25 9.00
CA PHE A 105 14.93 0.74 7.77
C PHE A 105 15.27 1.60 6.54
N GLU A 106 15.86 2.78 6.72
CA GLU A 106 16.31 3.61 5.59
C GLU A 106 17.48 2.95 4.82
N GLY A 107 17.47 3.12 3.51
CA GLY A 107 18.46 2.52 2.61
C GLY A 107 17.99 1.21 1.99
N GLU A 108 18.95 0.44 1.47
CA GLU A 108 18.71 -0.83 0.80
C GLU A 108 18.71 -2.00 1.78
N GLN A 109 17.73 -2.89 1.65
CA GLN A 109 17.59 -4.05 2.52
C GLN A 109 16.93 -5.23 1.80
N MET A 110 17.04 -6.41 2.39
CA MET A 110 16.31 -7.60 1.96
C MET A 110 15.02 -7.70 2.78
N GLN A 111 13.87 -7.72 2.11
CA GLN A 111 12.58 -7.84 2.77
C GLN A 111 11.90 -9.16 2.37
N ALA A 112 11.44 -9.90 3.37
CA ALA A 112 10.56 -11.04 3.16
C ALA A 112 9.14 -10.53 2.81
N PRO A 113 8.59 -10.86 1.63
CA PRO A 113 7.21 -10.51 1.30
C PRO A 113 6.21 -11.23 2.21
N PRO A 114 5.00 -10.70 2.41
CA PRO A 114 3.96 -11.39 3.16
C PRO A 114 3.44 -12.62 2.39
N ALA A 115 3.03 -13.66 3.12
CA ALA A 115 2.42 -14.86 2.54
C ALA A 115 1.18 -14.52 1.70
N TYR A 116 0.36 -13.60 2.20
CA TYR A 116 -0.76 -12.99 1.47
C TYR A 116 -0.29 -11.89 0.50
N SER A 117 0.43 -12.31 -0.55
CA SER A 117 0.89 -11.42 -1.62
C SER A 117 0.59 -11.97 -3.01
N ALA A 118 0.59 -11.09 -4.00
CA ALA A 118 0.47 -11.47 -5.40
C ALA A 118 1.79 -12.05 -5.99
N LYS A 119 2.85 -12.31 -5.21
CA LYS A 119 4.09 -12.90 -5.75
C LYS A 119 3.80 -14.31 -6.26
N LYS A 120 4.43 -14.74 -7.37
CA LYS A 120 4.26 -16.10 -7.89
C LYS A 120 5.33 -17.04 -7.32
N VAL A 121 4.91 -18.22 -6.87
CA VAL A 121 5.76 -19.33 -6.43
C VAL A 121 5.27 -20.60 -7.14
N GLY A 122 6.16 -21.28 -7.87
CA GLY A 122 5.78 -22.48 -8.62
C GLY A 122 4.64 -22.27 -9.64
N GLY A 123 4.50 -21.06 -10.19
CA GLY A 123 3.44 -20.71 -11.14
C GLY A 123 2.11 -20.22 -10.54
N ARG A 124 1.87 -20.46 -9.24
CA ARG A 124 0.68 -20.02 -8.48
C ARG A 124 0.97 -18.76 -7.67
N ARG A 125 -0.03 -17.96 -7.30
CA ARG A 125 0.17 -16.77 -6.44
C ARG A 125 0.32 -17.18 -4.97
N ALA A 126 1.16 -16.50 -4.19
CA ALA A 126 1.46 -16.84 -2.81
C ALA A 126 0.19 -16.88 -1.92
N TYR A 127 -0.73 -15.92 -2.10
CA TYR A 127 -2.00 -15.92 -1.37
C TYR A 127 -2.88 -17.17 -1.63
N GLU A 128 -2.71 -17.87 -2.76
CA GLU A 128 -3.48 -19.10 -3.06
C GLU A 128 -3.07 -20.28 -2.20
N PHE A 129 -1.82 -20.29 -1.71
CA PHE A 129 -1.32 -21.29 -0.78
C PHE A 129 -1.66 -20.92 0.66
N ALA A 130 -1.50 -19.63 1.03
CA ALA A 130 -1.84 -19.14 2.36
C ALA A 130 -3.31 -19.43 2.73
N ARG A 131 -4.24 -19.25 1.78
CA ARG A 131 -5.67 -19.60 1.93
C ARG A 131 -5.96 -21.10 2.10
N ARG A 132 -4.96 -21.96 1.91
CA ARG A 132 -5.06 -23.42 2.04
C ARG A 132 -4.22 -23.94 3.20
N ASP A 133 -3.70 -23.04 4.04
CA ASP A 133 -2.73 -23.36 5.09
C ASP A 133 -1.49 -24.11 4.57
N GLU A 134 -1.19 -23.95 3.27
CA GLU A 134 0.02 -24.51 2.64
C GLU A 134 1.18 -23.52 2.91
N PRO A 135 2.27 -23.95 3.60
CA PRO A 135 3.39 -23.07 3.88
C PRO A 135 4.06 -22.60 2.57
N VAL A 136 4.27 -21.29 2.44
CA VAL A 136 5.01 -20.71 1.32
C VAL A 136 6.23 -19.98 1.84
N GLU A 137 7.39 -20.50 1.47
CA GLU A 137 8.65 -19.80 1.69
C GLU A 137 8.88 -18.78 0.56
N LEU A 138 8.76 -17.49 0.88
CA LEU A 138 9.00 -16.42 -0.07
C LEU A 138 10.43 -15.91 0.08
N ALA A 139 11.28 -16.18 -0.92
CA ALA A 139 12.63 -15.66 -0.96
C ALA A 139 12.62 -14.12 -0.78
N PRO A 140 13.44 -13.57 0.14
CA PRO A 140 13.56 -12.12 0.34
C PRO A 140 13.90 -11.39 -0.96
N VAL A 141 13.40 -10.16 -1.09
CA VAL A 141 13.64 -9.30 -2.25
C VAL A 141 14.40 -8.05 -1.83
N ARG A 142 15.30 -7.56 -2.70
CA ARG A 142 15.98 -6.30 -2.47
C ARG A 142 14.98 -5.15 -2.67
N VAL A 143 14.88 -4.30 -1.66
CA VAL A 143 14.01 -3.11 -1.65
C VAL A 143 14.78 -1.93 -1.07
N ARG A 144 14.28 -0.72 -1.30
CA ARG A 144 14.87 0.51 -0.76
C ARG A 144 13.79 1.33 -0.06
N VAL A 145 14.10 1.84 1.12
CA VAL A 145 13.37 2.94 1.75
C VAL A 145 14.22 4.20 1.56
N ALA A 146 13.68 5.18 0.83
CA ALA A 146 14.39 6.43 0.61
C ALA A 146 14.22 7.39 1.79
N HIS A 147 13.06 7.35 2.45
CA HIS A 147 12.73 8.19 3.59
C HIS A 147 11.67 7.52 4.45
N ILE A 148 11.79 7.63 5.77
CA ILE A 148 10.76 7.23 6.73
C ILE A 148 10.70 8.18 7.92
N GLU A 149 9.50 8.66 8.24
CA GLU A 149 9.29 9.67 9.27
C GLU A 149 8.12 9.30 10.17
N LEU A 150 8.27 9.53 11.47
CA LEU A 150 7.19 9.43 12.44
C LEU A 150 6.36 10.72 12.41
N LEU A 151 5.09 10.61 11.99
CA LEU A 151 4.16 11.74 11.92
C LEU A 151 3.41 11.96 13.24
N ALA A 152 3.02 10.87 13.91
CA ALA A 152 2.28 10.94 15.17
C ALA A 152 2.44 9.63 15.96
N PHE A 153 2.34 9.72 17.29
CA PHE A 153 2.39 8.58 18.20
C PHE A 153 1.37 8.71 19.34
N ALA A 154 0.78 7.60 19.78
CA ALA A 154 -0.14 7.57 20.89
C ALA A 154 0.53 8.05 22.19
N GLY A 155 0.03 9.14 22.79
CA GLY A 155 0.64 9.81 23.93
C GLY A 155 1.23 11.19 23.59
N ASP A 156 1.29 11.56 22.31
CA ASP A 156 1.44 12.96 21.90
C ASP A 156 0.17 13.74 22.29
N PRO A 157 0.27 14.83 23.08
CA PRO A 157 -0.88 15.66 23.47
C PRO A 157 -1.67 16.22 22.29
N SER A 158 -1.04 16.33 21.11
CA SER A 158 -1.66 16.81 19.88
C SER A 158 -2.29 15.71 19.02
N SER A 159 -2.14 14.44 19.41
CA SER A 159 -2.64 13.29 18.66
C SER A 159 -3.91 12.70 19.25
N SER A 160 -4.91 12.45 18.40
CA SER A 160 -6.13 11.69 18.76
C SER A 160 -5.96 10.17 18.64
N LEU A 161 -4.74 9.67 18.43
CA LEU A 161 -4.47 8.24 18.26
C LEU A 161 -4.74 7.48 19.56
N GLY A 162 -5.53 6.39 19.46
CA GLY A 162 -5.72 5.47 20.57
C GLY A 162 -4.40 4.83 21.01
N ALA A 163 -4.34 4.38 22.28
CA ALA A 163 -3.15 3.77 22.87
C ALA A 163 -2.51 2.72 21.92
N SER A 164 -1.18 2.74 21.84
CA SER A 164 -0.36 1.82 21.04
C SER A 164 -0.41 2.01 19.52
N ARG A 165 -0.78 3.20 19.01
CA ARG A 165 -0.73 3.50 17.57
C ARG A 165 0.35 4.50 17.21
N CYS A 166 0.83 4.41 15.98
CA CYS A 166 1.63 5.47 15.36
C CYS A 166 1.24 5.67 13.91
N ARG A 167 1.50 6.87 13.39
CA ARG A 167 1.42 7.17 11.96
C ARG A 167 2.80 7.52 11.44
N ILE A 168 3.15 6.98 10.28
CA ILE A 168 4.41 7.25 9.59
C ILE A 168 4.15 7.74 8.17
N ALA A 169 5.09 8.52 7.63
CA ALA A 169 5.24 8.77 6.20
C ALA A 169 6.42 7.93 5.69
N LEU A 170 6.31 7.39 4.48
CA LEU A 170 7.26 6.46 3.90
C LEU A 170 7.41 6.70 2.39
N THR A 171 8.65 6.84 1.91
CA THR A 171 8.98 6.74 0.48
C THR A 171 9.78 5.46 0.24
N CYS A 172 9.30 4.59 -0.64
CA CYS A 172 9.92 3.29 -0.90
C CYS A 172 9.90 2.88 -2.37
N SER A 173 10.81 1.98 -2.74
CA SER A 173 10.90 1.44 -4.09
C SER A 173 9.72 0.55 -4.43
N ALA A 174 9.49 0.33 -5.73
CA ALA A 174 8.58 -0.70 -6.20
C ALA A 174 8.90 -2.08 -5.57
N GLY A 175 7.84 -2.83 -5.23
CA GLY A 175 7.98 -4.16 -4.61
C GLY A 175 8.19 -4.15 -3.09
N PHE A 176 8.29 -2.97 -2.46
CA PHE A 176 8.27 -2.85 -0.99
C PHE A 176 6.88 -3.14 -0.43
N TYR A 177 6.83 -3.93 0.64
CA TYR A 177 5.60 -4.29 1.36
C TYR A 177 5.54 -3.56 2.70
N VAL A 178 4.63 -2.58 2.82
CA VAL A 178 4.44 -1.85 4.08
C VAL A 178 3.97 -2.76 5.21
N ARG A 179 3.15 -3.78 4.91
CA ARG A 179 2.78 -4.84 5.86
C ARG A 179 4.00 -5.58 6.43
N SER A 180 5.00 -5.87 5.60
CA SER A 180 6.25 -6.48 6.06
C SER A 180 7.07 -5.53 6.93
N LEU A 181 7.17 -4.25 6.56
CA LEU A 181 7.79 -3.23 7.41
C LEU A 181 7.16 -3.20 8.80
N VAL A 182 5.83 -3.25 8.88
CA VAL A 182 5.11 -3.23 10.16
C VAL A 182 5.46 -4.43 11.03
N ARG A 183 5.42 -5.64 10.45
CA ARG A 183 5.84 -6.86 11.12
C ARG A 183 7.29 -6.76 11.64
N ASP A 184 8.22 -6.44 10.75
CA ASP A 184 9.66 -6.42 11.04
C ASP A 184 9.99 -5.35 12.10
N LEU A 185 9.31 -4.20 12.07
CA LEU A 185 9.43 -3.16 13.09
C LEU A 185 8.90 -3.64 14.46
N GLY A 186 7.73 -4.28 14.47
CA GLY A 186 7.12 -4.82 15.69
C GLY A 186 7.97 -5.93 16.32
N GLU A 187 8.58 -6.79 15.52
CA GLU A 187 9.54 -7.81 15.96
C GLU A 187 10.79 -7.18 16.57
N ARG A 188 11.37 -6.20 15.87
CA ARG A 188 12.57 -5.48 16.35
C ARG A 188 12.37 -4.76 17.68
N LEU A 189 11.18 -4.21 17.89
CA LEU A 189 10.80 -3.54 19.13
C LEU A 189 10.31 -4.52 20.21
N GLY A 190 10.14 -5.80 19.87
CA GLY A 190 9.62 -6.83 20.78
C GLY A 190 8.15 -6.63 21.15
N THR A 191 7.41 -5.75 20.49
CA THR A 191 5.99 -5.49 20.80
C THR A 191 5.05 -6.36 19.98
N GLY A 192 5.47 -6.76 18.78
CA GLY A 192 4.55 -7.12 17.69
C GLY A 192 3.83 -5.88 17.16
N ALA A 193 3.39 -5.93 15.90
CA ALA A 193 2.58 -4.89 15.29
C ALA A 193 1.78 -5.43 14.10
N THR A 194 0.68 -4.74 13.77
CA THR A 194 -0.11 -4.97 12.58
C THR A 194 -0.46 -3.66 11.89
N LEU A 195 -0.61 -3.68 10.57
CA LEU A 195 -0.96 -2.49 9.79
C LEU A 195 -2.46 -2.19 9.97
N GLU A 196 -2.78 -1.02 10.50
CA GLU A 196 -4.17 -0.60 10.74
C GLU A 196 -4.75 0.16 9.55
N ALA A 197 -3.98 1.09 8.97
CA ALA A 197 -4.43 1.84 7.81
C ALA A 197 -3.25 2.12 6.88
N LEU A 198 -3.54 2.19 5.59
CA LEU A 198 -2.54 2.51 4.57
C LEU A 198 -3.15 3.41 3.50
N ARG A 199 -2.51 4.53 3.22
CA ARG A 199 -2.88 5.42 2.13
C ARG A 199 -1.68 5.68 1.25
N ARG A 200 -1.77 5.34 -0.03
CA ARG A 200 -0.74 5.69 -1.01
C ARG A 200 -0.95 7.13 -1.47
N THR A 201 -0.04 8.01 -1.14
CA THR A 201 -0.12 9.45 -1.45
C THR A 201 0.53 9.79 -2.78
N ARG A 202 1.46 8.95 -3.27
CA ARG A 202 2.10 9.10 -4.57
C ARG A 202 2.45 7.76 -5.22
N SER A 203 2.39 7.72 -6.55
CA SER A 203 2.91 6.64 -7.37
C SER A 203 3.70 7.14 -8.57
N GLY A 204 5.03 7.19 -8.48
CA GLY A 204 5.86 7.84 -9.49
C GLY A 204 5.55 9.32 -9.55
N ASP A 205 5.18 9.83 -10.72
CA ASP A 205 4.81 11.23 -10.88
C ASP A 205 3.34 11.50 -10.49
N PHE A 206 2.57 10.45 -10.20
CA PHE A 206 1.14 10.56 -9.90
C PHE A 206 0.86 10.82 -8.42
N THR A 207 0.09 11.85 -8.07
CA THR A 207 -0.22 12.27 -6.70
C THR A 207 -1.72 12.23 -6.40
N LEU A 208 -2.11 12.59 -5.17
CA LEU A 208 -3.52 12.73 -4.79
C LEU A 208 -4.21 13.93 -5.44
N ASP A 209 -3.47 14.98 -5.80
CA ASP A 209 -4.05 16.22 -6.35
C ASP A 209 -4.67 16.02 -7.74
N GLU A 210 -4.17 15.05 -8.49
CA GLU A 210 -4.72 14.64 -9.79
C GLU A 210 -5.66 13.43 -9.71
N ALA A 211 -5.76 12.81 -8.53
CA ALA A 211 -6.58 11.63 -8.33
C ALA A 211 -8.07 12.00 -8.35
N VAL A 212 -8.88 11.12 -8.91
CA VAL A 212 -10.33 11.26 -8.91
C VAL A 212 -10.99 10.10 -8.19
N ASP A 213 -12.10 10.38 -7.53
CA ASP A 213 -12.93 9.35 -6.95
C ASP A 213 -13.48 8.44 -8.06
N LEU A 214 -13.52 7.14 -7.76
CA LEU A 214 -13.98 6.13 -8.72
C LEU A 214 -15.40 6.42 -9.24
N ASP A 215 -16.26 6.96 -8.37
CA ASP A 215 -17.65 7.29 -8.70
C ASP A 215 -17.77 8.51 -9.63
N ASP A 216 -16.73 9.35 -9.72
CA ASP A 216 -16.72 10.56 -10.54
C ASP A 216 -16.06 10.37 -11.91
N VAL A 217 -15.48 9.20 -12.20
CA VAL A 217 -14.83 8.86 -13.47
C VAL A 217 -15.75 9.06 -14.69
N GLY A 218 -17.07 8.91 -14.51
CA GLY A 218 -18.07 9.14 -15.55
C GLY A 218 -18.58 10.59 -15.64
N ARG A 219 -18.39 11.39 -14.59
CA ARG A 219 -18.92 12.76 -14.48
C ARG A 219 -18.00 13.82 -15.08
N LYS A 220 -16.68 13.62 -15.02
CA LYS A 220 -15.70 14.53 -15.65
C LYS A 220 -15.68 14.48 -17.19
N ARG A 221 -16.55 13.69 -17.83
CA ARG A 221 -16.59 13.53 -19.30
C ARG A 221 -17.48 14.56 -20.02
N LEU A 222 -17.81 15.69 -19.38
CA LEU A 222 -18.74 16.71 -19.90
C LEU A 222 -18.21 18.15 -19.92
N ASP A 223 -16.89 18.38 -19.90
CA ASP A 223 -16.37 19.68 -20.32
C ASP A 223 -15.55 19.56 -21.62
N PRO A 224 -16.15 19.85 -22.79
CA PRO A 224 -15.45 19.93 -24.07
C PRO A 224 -14.56 21.16 -24.21
N SER A 225 -14.35 21.94 -23.16
CA SER A 225 -13.72 23.27 -23.22
C SER A 225 -12.19 23.26 -23.13
N ASP A 226 -11.54 22.14 -22.81
CA ASP A 226 -10.07 22.06 -22.73
C ASP A 226 -9.39 21.60 -24.04
N SER A 227 -9.93 22.06 -25.17
CA SER A 227 -9.25 22.08 -26.47
C SER A 227 -8.98 23.51 -26.91
N GLY A 228 -8.04 24.19 -26.24
CA GLY A 228 -7.41 25.38 -26.80
C GLY A 228 -6.84 26.36 -25.80
N SER A 229 -5.51 26.31 -25.63
CA SER A 229 -4.60 27.46 -25.69
C SER A 229 -3.17 26.94 -25.83
#